data_AF-A0AAE0H837-F1
#
_entry.id   AF-A0AAE0H837-F1
#
_cell.length_a   1.000
_cell.length_b   1.000
_cell.length_c   1.000
_cell.angle_alpha   90.00
_cell.angle_beta   90.00
_cell.angle_gamma   90.00
#
_symmetry.space_group_name_H-M   'P 1'
#
loop_
_entity.id
_entity.type
_entity.pdbx_description
1 polymer ?
#
loop_
_entity_poly.entity_id
_entity_poly.type
_entity_poly.pdbx_seq_one_letter_code
_entity_poly.pdbx_strand_id
1 'polypeptide(L)'
;MTVIDALNTVASSVFGNLAPFHLLFYSTLLGTQLFQTFINTKVCFVALPRSAFTTLQKRIFPIYFWTQTTLVVLSALTFPPHGVYSLMLRKGDWIPYAVAAVTSVMNLAVYGPQTQKAMVDCIHQETRDTHKARTNSTDDGPSAEMKVLRRAFSSNHAMSIHLNLLSIGAMLFHGWQLASRLTFNTEY
;
A
#
# COMPACT_ATOMS: atom_id res chain seq x y z
N MET A 1 -32.37 -34.62 -7.12
CA MET A 1 -31.35 -33.55 -7.03
C MET A 1 -30.55 -33.79 -5.78
N THR A 2 -29.27 -34.16 -5.89
CA THR A 2 -28.48 -34.53 -4.71
C THR A 2 -27.98 -33.28 -3.98
N VAL A 3 -27.68 -33.38 -2.69
CA VAL A 3 -27.09 -32.27 -1.91
C VAL A 3 -25.78 -31.79 -2.56
N ILE A 4 -25.04 -32.68 -3.23
CA ILE A 4 -23.81 -32.38 -3.97
C ILE A 4 -24.11 -31.50 -5.19
N ASP A 5 -25.18 -31.77 -5.93
CA ASP A 5 -25.59 -30.94 -7.09
C ASP A 5 -26.00 -29.53 -6.65
N ALA A 6 -26.68 -29.42 -5.51
CA ALA A 6 -27.04 -28.13 -4.93
C ALA A 6 -25.80 -27.33 -4.49
N LEU A 7 -24.83 -27.98 -3.83
CA LEU A 7 -23.57 -27.37 -3.45
C LEU A 7 -22.74 -26.93 -4.66
N ASN A 8 -22.67 -27.75 -5.70
CA ASN A 8 -21.97 -27.41 -6.94
C ASN A 8 -22.65 -26.26 -7.70
N THR A 9 -23.98 -26.20 -7.68
CA THR A 9 -24.75 -25.10 -8.30
C THR A 9 -24.54 -23.79 -7.54
N VAL A 10 -24.57 -23.83 -6.21
CA VAL A 10 -24.29 -22.66 -5.35
C VAL A 10 -22.84 -22.23 -5.50
N ALA A 11 -21.88 -23.15 -5.51
CA ALA A 11 -20.48 -22.82 -5.74
C ALA A 11 -20.27 -22.19 -7.13
N SER A 12 -20.91 -22.74 -8.17
CA SER A 12 -20.82 -22.20 -9.53
C SER A 12 -21.50 -20.84 -9.68
N SER A 13 -22.59 -20.56 -8.96
CA SER A 13 -23.25 -19.26 -8.98
C SER A 13 -22.50 -18.20 -8.18
N VAL A 14 -21.90 -18.59 -7.04
CA VAL A 14 -21.11 -17.71 -6.17
C VAL A 14 -19.75 -17.41 -6.79
N PHE A 15 -19.00 -18.44 -7.21
CA PHE A 15 -17.65 -18.30 -7.75
C PHE A 15 -17.60 -18.10 -9.27
N GLY A 16 -18.69 -18.37 -9.98
CA GLY A 16 -18.79 -18.11 -11.43
C GLY A 16 -18.96 -16.64 -11.77
N ASN A 17 -19.37 -15.80 -10.80
CA ASN A 17 -19.38 -14.35 -10.95
C ASN A 17 -18.22 -13.72 -10.15
N LEU A 18 -17.18 -13.27 -10.86
CA LEU A 18 -16.03 -12.64 -10.23
C LEU A 18 -16.28 -11.18 -9.79
N ALA A 19 -17.38 -10.55 -10.21
CA ALA A 19 -17.64 -9.13 -9.97
C ALA A 19 -17.74 -8.73 -8.49
N PRO A 20 -18.43 -9.48 -7.60
CA PRO A 20 -18.46 -9.17 -6.17
C PRO A 20 -17.08 -9.23 -5.52
N PHE A 21 -16.28 -10.24 -5.87
CA PHE A 21 -14.90 -10.38 -5.37
C PHE A 21 -14.01 -9.25 -5.86
N HIS A 22 -14.12 -8.88 -7.14
CA HIS A 22 -13.42 -7.74 -7.71
C HIS A 22 -13.71 -6.47 -6.94
N LEU A 23 -14.99 -6.17 -6.73
CA LEU A 23 -15.43 -4.97 -6.02
C LEU A 23 -14.92 -4.97 -4.59
N LEU A 24 -14.95 -6.11 -3.90
CA LEU A 24 -14.43 -6.25 -2.55
C LEU A 24 -12.92 -5.98 -2.50
N PHE A 25 -12.11 -6.69 -3.29
CA PHE A 25 -10.65 -6.52 -3.27
C PHE A 25 -10.23 -5.11 -3.70
N TYR A 26 -10.85 -4.58 -4.75
CA TYR A 26 -10.64 -3.22 -5.22
C TYR A 26 -10.98 -2.18 -4.14
N SER A 27 -12.15 -2.30 -3.51
CA SER A 27 -12.60 -1.33 -2.51
C SER A 27 -11.76 -1.41 -1.23
N THR A 28 -11.39 -2.62 -0.80
CA THR A 28 -10.48 -2.83 0.33
C THR A 28 -9.09 -2.25 0.02
N LEU A 29 -8.57 -2.44 -1.19
CA LEU A 29 -7.31 -1.83 -1.63
C LEU A 29 -7.37 -0.31 -1.50
N LEU A 30 -8.32 0.33 -2.20
CA LEU A 30 -8.43 1.78 -2.22
C LEU A 30 -8.66 2.35 -0.81
N GLY A 31 -9.57 1.74 -0.04
CA GLY A 31 -9.85 2.12 1.34
C GLY A 31 -8.63 2.02 2.25
N THR A 32 -7.88 0.91 2.15
CA THR A 32 -6.64 0.71 2.93
C THR A 32 -5.60 1.77 2.59
N GLN A 33 -5.42 2.09 1.30
CA GLN A 33 -4.45 3.10 0.88
C GLN A 33 -4.82 4.50 1.35
N LEU A 34 -6.10 4.89 1.20
CA LEU A 34 -6.59 6.20 1.64
C LEU A 34 -6.48 6.35 3.16
N PHE A 35 -6.95 5.35 3.91
CA PHE A 35 -6.91 5.36 5.37
C PHE A 35 -5.47 5.41 5.89
N GLN A 36 -4.59 4.53 5.39
CA GLN A 36 -3.20 4.49 5.86
C GLN A 36 -2.46 5.80 5.57
N THR A 37 -2.62 6.35 4.37
CA THR A 37 -1.85 7.50 3.88
C THR A 37 -2.30 8.80 4.52
N PHE A 38 -3.60 9.06 4.53
CA PHE A 38 -4.13 10.36 4.89
C PHE A 38 -4.59 10.43 6.36
N ILE A 39 -4.97 9.31 6.96
CA ILE A 39 -5.54 9.29 8.32
C ILE A 39 -4.54 8.67 9.29
N ASN A 40 -4.29 7.36 9.20
CA ASN A 40 -3.52 6.61 10.20
C ASN A 40 -2.12 7.20 10.43
N THR A 41 -1.35 7.42 9.35
CA THR A 41 0.01 7.96 9.46
C THR A 41 0.04 9.35 10.09
N LYS A 42 -0.91 10.23 9.72
CA LYS A 42 -1.00 11.60 10.25
C LYS A 42 -1.38 11.61 11.73
N VAL A 43 -2.42 10.86 12.09
CA VAL A 43 -2.88 10.76 13.48
C VAL A 43 -1.77 10.20 14.36
N CYS A 44 -1.14 9.08 13.96
CA CYS A 44 -0.04 8.50 14.73
C CYS A 44 1.18 9.42 14.84
N PHE A 45 1.50 10.19 13.78
CA PHE A 45 2.62 11.13 13.81
C PHE A 45 2.42 12.26 14.83
N VAL A 46 1.18 12.75 14.96
CA VAL A 46 0.84 13.81 15.91
C VAL A 46 0.67 13.28 17.33
N ALA A 47 0.06 12.09 17.48
CA ALA A 47 -0.32 11.56 18.79
C ALA A 47 0.82 10.84 19.53
N LEU A 48 1.84 10.33 18.81
CA LEU A 48 2.88 9.49 19.40
C LEU A 48 4.22 10.23 19.52
N PRO A 49 4.98 10.00 20.60
CA PRO A 49 6.40 10.34 20.64
C PRO A 49 7.15 9.71 19.47
N ARG A 50 8.20 10.37 18.99
CA ARG A 50 8.97 9.95 17.80
C ARG A 50 9.46 8.49 17.86
N SER A 51 9.90 8.02 19.03
CA SER A 51 10.34 6.64 19.23
C SER A 51 9.20 5.61 19.12
N ALA A 52 8.03 5.95 19.66
CA ALA A 52 6.82 5.11 19.55
C ALA A 52 6.29 5.09 18.11
N PHE A 53 6.23 6.25 17.45
CA PHE A 53 5.84 6.36 16.04
C PHE A 53 6.76 5.52 15.14
N THR A 54 8.07 5.67 15.26
CA THR A 54 9.04 4.90 14.46
C THR A 54 8.93 3.40 14.73
N THR A 55 8.75 2.98 15.97
CA THR A 55 8.52 1.57 16.33
C THR A 55 7.25 1.01 15.70
N LEU A 56 6.15 1.78 15.71
CA LEU A 56 4.90 1.39 15.07
C LEU A 56 5.06 1.30 13.54
N GLN A 57 5.67 2.30 12.90
CA GLN A 57 5.87 2.31 11.45
C GLN A 57 6.76 1.16 10.96
N LYS A 58 7.80 0.77 11.73
CA LYS A 58 8.60 -0.43 11.43
C LYS A 58 7.78 -1.70 11.27
N ARG A 59 6.65 -1.82 11.99
CA ARG A 59 5.77 -2.98 11.90
C ARG A 59 4.69 -2.80 10.85
N ILE A 60 4.12 -1.60 10.73
CA ILE A 60 3.03 -1.33 9.79
C ILE A 60 3.53 -1.35 8.33
N PHE A 61 4.66 -0.73 8.02
CA PHE A 61 5.16 -0.60 6.64
C PHE A 61 5.24 -1.93 5.88
N PRO A 62 5.90 -2.99 6.39
CA PRO A 62 5.96 -4.26 5.66
C PRO A 62 4.56 -4.87 5.47
N ILE A 63 3.71 -4.85 6.50
CA ILE A 63 2.35 -5.41 6.44
C ILE A 63 1.51 -4.64 5.42
N TYR A 64 1.62 -3.32 5.40
CA TYR A 64 0.89 -2.46 4.48
C TYR A 64 1.31 -2.72 3.02
N PHE A 65 2.60 -2.75 2.71
CA PHE A 65 3.06 -2.98 1.33
C PHE A 65 2.74 -4.39 0.83
N TRP A 66 2.79 -5.39 1.72
CA TRP A 66 2.35 -6.75 1.40
C TRP A 66 0.84 -6.78 1.10
N THR A 67 0.03 -6.18 1.98
CA THR A 67 -1.42 -6.09 1.82
C THR A 67 -1.78 -5.36 0.52
N GLN A 68 -1.15 -4.21 0.25
CA GLN A 68 -1.35 -3.44 -0.97
C GLN A 68 -1.05 -4.27 -2.22
N THR A 69 0.14 -4.87 -2.30
CA THR A 69 0.55 -5.67 -3.45
C THR A 69 -0.39 -6.86 -3.66
N THR A 70 -0.76 -7.54 -2.58
CA THR A 70 -1.68 -8.69 -2.61
C THR A 70 -3.05 -8.29 -3.13
N LEU A 71 -3.62 -7.19 -2.62
CA LEU A 71 -4.93 -6.73 -3.03
C LEU A 71 -4.96 -6.21 -4.47
N VAL A 72 -3.87 -5.60 -4.97
CA VAL A 72 -3.74 -5.26 -6.41
C VAL A 72 -3.82 -6.53 -7.26
N VAL A 73 -3.08 -7.58 -6.89
CA VAL A 73 -3.08 -8.86 -7.62
C VAL A 73 -4.45 -9.53 -7.55
N LEU A 74 -5.06 -9.64 -6.36
CA LEU A 74 -6.37 -10.25 -6.19
C LEU A 74 -7.47 -9.50 -6.96
N SER A 75 -7.42 -8.17 -6.95
CA SER A 75 -8.36 -7.35 -7.71
C SER A 75 -8.19 -7.54 -9.23
N ALA A 76 -6.95 -7.65 -9.72
CA ALA A 76 -6.68 -7.95 -11.13
C ALA A 76 -7.13 -9.37 -11.53
N LEU A 77 -6.87 -10.37 -10.67
CA LEU A 77 -7.28 -11.77 -10.91
C LEU A 77 -8.79 -11.94 -10.96
N THR A 78 -9.53 -11.12 -10.22
CA THR A 78 -10.99 -11.16 -10.17
C THR A 78 -11.65 -10.19 -11.17
N PHE A 79 -10.88 -9.50 -12.02
CA PHE A 79 -11.44 -8.53 -12.97
C PHE A 79 -12.53 -9.15 -13.88
N PRO A 80 -13.76 -8.64 -13.91
CA PRO A 80 -14.84 -9.30 -14.65
C PRO A 80 -14.72 -9.22 -16.18
N PRO A 81 -15.26 -10.19 -16.94
CA PRO A 81 -15.82 -11.48 -16.46
C PRO A 81 -14.81 -12.61 -16.23
N HIS A 82 -13.62 -12.58 -16.86
CA HIS A 82 -12.67 -13.72 -16.91
C HIS A 82 -11.30 -13.41 -16.28
N GLY A 83 -11.25 -12.53 -15.29
CA GLY A 83 -10.03 -12.14 -14.60
C GLY A 83 -9.07 -11.33 -15.47
N VAL A 84 -7.77 -11.66 -15.36
CA VAL A 84 -6.68 -10.96 -16.07
C VAL A 84 -6.86 -10.96 -17.58
N TYR A 85 -7.47 -12.01 -18.14
CA TYR A 85 -7.75 -12.07 -19.58
C TYR A 85 -8.66 -10.92 -20.04
N SER A 86 -9.73 -10.65 -19.27
CA SER A 86 -10.62 -9.51 -19.52
C SER A 86 -9.92 -8.16 -19.36
N LEU A 87 -8.99 -8.06 -18.42
CA LEU A 87 -8.19 -6.86 -18.18
C LEU A 87 -7.25 -6.56 -19.36
N MET A 88 -6.62 -7.58 -19.94
CA MET A 88 -5.68 -7.44 -21.06
C MET A 88 -6.37 -7.15 -22.40
N LEU A 89 -7.59 -7.68 -22.60
CA LEU A 89 -8.34 -7.46 -23.84
C LEU A 89 -8.99 -6.08 -23.92
N ARG A 90 -9.30 -5.44 -22.79
CA ARG A 90 -9.93 -4.12 -22.77
C ARG A 90 -8.87 -3.02 -22.93
N LYS A 91 -8.99 -2.23 -24.00
CA LYS A 91 -8.07 -1.14 -24.31
C LYS A 91 -8.09 -0.09 -23.17
N GLY A 92 -7.02 -0.03 -22.39
CA GLY A 92 -6.78 1.00 -21.38
C GLY A 92 -7.08 0.59 -19.93
N ASP A 93 -7.91 -0.43 -19.69
CA ASP A 93 -8.28 -0.87 -18.34
C ASP A 93 -7.10 -1.46 -17.56
N TRP A 94 -6.10 -2.00 -18.26
CA TRP A 94 -4.90 -2.56 -17.66
C TRP A 94 -3.92 -1.49 -17.15
N ILE A 95 -3.99 -0.25 -17.67
CA ILE A 95 -3.01 0.81 -17.34
C ILE A 95 -3.01 1.14 -15.84
N PRO A 96 -4.16 1.37 -15.19
CA PRO A 96 -4.19 1.65 -13.76
C PRO A 96 -3.66 0.49 -12.91
N TYR A 97 -3.94 -0.75 -13.32
CA TYR A 97 -3.42 -1.94 -12.64
C TYR A 97 -1.92 -2.09 -12.81
N ALA A 98 -1.38 -1.82 -14.00
CA ALA A 98 0.06 -1.83 -14.23
C ALA A 98 0.77 -0.77 -13.38
N VAL A 99 0.24 0.46 -13.35
CA VAL A 99 0.77 1.53 -12.50
C VAL A 99 0.71 1.14 -11.02
N ALA A 100 -0.43 0.64 -10.54
CA ALA A 100 -0.56 0.22 -9.14
C ALA A 100 0.32 -0.99 -8.79
N ALA A 101 0.49 -1.95 -9.69
CA ALA A 101 1.34 -3.12 -9.49
C ALA A 101 2.83 -2.73 -9.43
N VAL A 102 3.31 -1.93 -10.39
CA VAL A 102 4.71 -1.49 -10.41
C VAL A 102 5.03 -0.67 -9.17
N THR A 103 4.18 0.30 -8.83
CA THR A 103 4.39 1.16 -7.65
C THR A 103 4.33 0.38 -6.34
N SER A 104 3.39 -0.55 -6.18
CA SER A 104 3.29 -1.40 -4.97
C SER A 104 4.47 -2.35 -4.84
N VAL A 105 4.93 -2.98 -5.92
CA VAL A 105 6.12 -3.86 -5.91
C VAL A 105 7.39 -3.06 -5.61
N MET A 106 7.57 -1.88 -6.20
CA MET A 106 8.72 -1.01 -5.88
C MET A 106 8.71 -0.60 -4.40
N ASN A 107 7.55 -0.30 -3.84
CA ASN A 107 7.41 -0.02 -2.42
C ASN A 107 7.70 -1.24 -1.54
N LEU A 108 7.21 -2.42 -1.92
CA LEU A 108 7.40 -3.66 -1.16
C LEU A 108 8.87 -4.12 -1.17
N ALA A 109 9.50 -4.14 -2.34
CA ALA A 109 10.80 -4.78 -2.54
C ALA A 109 11.99 -3.81 -2.42
N VAL A 110 11.79 -2.52 -2.68
CA VAL A 110 12.89 -1.53 -2.76
C VAL A 110 12.76 -0.50 -1.64
N TYR A 111 11.75 0.37 -1.71
CA TYR A 111 11.72 1.57 -0.86
C TYR A 111 11.27 1.29 0.57
N GLY A 112 10.39 0.31 0.80
CA GLY A 112 9.99 -0.12 2.13
C GLY A 112 11.17 -0.65 2.95
N PRO A 113 11.88 -1.69 2.48
CA PRO A 113 13.07 -2.23 3.15
C PRO A 113 14.17 -1.18 3.36
N GLN A 114 14.44 -0.34 2.35
CA GLN A 114 15.46 0.70 2.46
C GLN A 114 15.10 1.80 3.47
N THR A 115 13.82 2.21 3.53
CA THR A 115 13.35 3.18 4.52
C THR A 115 13.44 2.61 5.93
N GLN A 116 13.07 1.34 6.12
CA GLN A 116 13.17 0.67 7.40
C GLN A 116 14.62 0.54 7.87
N LYS A 117 15.53 0.14 6.97
CA LYS A 117 16.96 0.07 7.26
C LYS A 117 17.51 1.44 7.68
N ALA A 118 17.26 2.48 6.87
CA ALA A 118 17.73 3.84 7.18
C ALA A 118 17.18 4.36 8.52
N MET A 119 15.94 4.00 8.88
CA MET A 119 15.35 4.34 10.17
C MET A 119 16.02 3.59 11.34
N VAL A 120 16.33 2.31 11.19
CA VAL A 120 17.08 1.54 12.18
C VAL A 120 18.47 2.13 12.38
N ASP A 121 19.17 2.41 11.29
CA ASP A 121 20.52 2.96 11.33
C ASP A 121 20.53 4.36 12.00
N CYS A 122 19.52 5.20 11.75
CA CYS A 122 19.34 6.47 12.46
C CYS A 122 19.23 6.27 13.98
N ILE A 123 18.47 5.29 14.44
CA ILE A 123 18.25 5.02 15.87
C ILE A 123 19.55 4.51 16.53
N HIS A 124 20.29 3.63 15.85
CA HIS A 124 21.60 3.18 16.33
C HIS A 124 22.59 4.35 16.43
N GLN A 125 22.62 5.23 15.43
CA GLN A 125 23.48 6.40 15.45
C GLN A 125 23.11 7.37 16.57
N GLU A 126 21.82 7.61 16.81
CA GLU A 126 21.33 8.47 17.89
C GLU A 126 21.79 7.96 19.27
N THR A 127 21.79 6.64 19.46
CA THR A 127 22.29 5.99 20.68
C THR A 127 23.81 6.19 20.85
N ARG A 128 24.58 6.01 19.77
CA ARG A 128 26.05 6.22 19.76
C ARG A 128 26.41 7.68 20.05
N ASP A 129 25.73 8.61 19.41
CA ASP A 129 25.96 10.05 19.56
C ASP A 129 25.62 10.49 21.00
N THR A 130 24.53 9.97 21.59
CA THR A 130 24.15 10.24 22.99
C THR A 130 25.20 9.75 23.99
N HIS A 131 25.76 8.56 23.77
CA HIS A 131 26.82 8.01 24.61
C HIS A 131 28.12 8.84 24.51
N LYS A 132 28.48 9.29 23.30
CA LYS A 132 29.64 10.16 23.07
C LYS A 132 29.45 11.55 23.70
N ALA A 133 28.27 12.13 23.60
CA ALA A 133 27.96 13.44 24.20
C ALA A 133 28.09 13.40 25.74
N ARG A 134 27.63 12.31 26.38
CA ARG A 134 27.80 12.10 27.84
C ARG A 134 29.25 11.99 28.28
N THR A 135 30.15 11.51 27.41
CA THR A 135 31.55 11.26 27.76
C THR A 135 32.47 12.43 27.44
N ASN A 136 32.16 13.21 26.40
CA ASN A 136 33.07 14.24 25.88
C ASN A 136 32.56 15.70 25.97
N SER A 137 31.39 15.96 26.58
CA SER A 137 30.86 17.32 26.83
C SER A 137 30.99 18.30 25.65
N THR A 138 30.86 17.80 24.42
CA THR A 138 30.74 18.61 23.21
C THR A 138 29.29 18.59 22.77
N ASP A 139 28.60 19.71 23.01
CA ASP A 139 27.25 19.99 22.51
C ASP A 139 27.37 20.49 21.08
N ASP A 140 27.43 19.58 20.12
CA ASP A 140 27.62 19.95 18.71
C ASP A 140 26.67 19.18 17.80
N GLY A 141 25.36 19.38 18.02
CA GLY A 141 24.28 19.02 17.09
C GLY A 141 24.30 17.58 16.52
N PRO A 142 23.61 17.34 15.39
CA PRO A 142 23.65 16.03 14.73
C PRO A 142 25.01 15.79 14.08
N SER A 143 25.62 14.63 14.35
CA SER A 143 26.87 14.20 13.72
C SER A 143 26.77 14.21 12.18
N ALA A 144 27.92 14.36 11.49
CA ALA A 144 27.96 14.30 10.03
C ALA A 144 27.39 12.96 9.50
N GLU A 145 27.67 11.86 10.20
CA GLU A 145 27.10 10.53 9.96
C GLU A 145 25.56 10.58 10.07
N MET A 146 25.01 11.10 11.18
CA MET A 146 23.56 11.27 11.36
C MET A 146 22.89 12.07 10.23
N LYS A 147 23.53 13.13 9.72
CA LYS A 147 23.00 13.93 8.60
C LYS A 147 22.87 13.10 7.31
N VAL A 148 23.86 12.27 7.00
CA VAL A 148 23.83 11.37 5.83
C VAL A 148 22.70 10.35 5.97
N LEU A 149 22.56 9.71 7.13
CA LEU A 149 21.50 8.74 7.38
C LEU A 149 20.11 9.36 7.29
N ARG A 150 19.91 10.56 7.85
CA ARG A 150 18.63 11.29 7.75
C ARG A 150 18.27 11.63 6.31
N ARG A 151 19.25 12.00 5.48
CA ARG A 151 19.05 12.26 4.06
C ARG A 151 18.62 11.00 3.31
N ALA A 152 19.27 9.87 3.57
CA ALA A 152 18.89 8.58 2.99
C ALA A 152 17.47 8.16 3.41
N PHE A 153 17.15 8.27 4.70
CA PHE A 153 15.80 8.02 5.21
C PHE A 153 14.76 8.92 4.53
N SER A 154 15.00 10.23 4.50
CA SER A 154 14.07 11.19 3.92
C SER A 154 13.84 10.96 2.43
N SER A 155 14.90 10.65 1.66
CA SER A 155 14.79 10.37 0.22
C SER A 155 13.99 9.10 -0.05
N ASN A 156 14.28 8.01 0.65
CA ASN A 156 13.59 6.73 0.46
C ASN A 156 12.12 6.82 0.89
N HIS A 157 11.87 7.49 2.02
CA HIS A 157 10.51 7.70 2.52
C HIS A 157 9.70 8.57 1.57
N ALA A 158 10.28 9.66 1.05
CA ALA A 158 9.62 10.52 0.08
C ALA A 158 9.26 9.72 -1.19
N MET A 159 10.19 8.95 -1.75
CA MET A 159 9.89 8.13 -2.93
C MET A 159 8.74 7.15 -2.66
N SER A 160 8.74 6.52 -1.48
CA SER A 160 7.68 5.60 -1.11
C SER A 160 6.30 6.24 -1.05
N ILE A 161 6.21 7.47 -0.52
CA ILE A 161 4.98 8.27 -0.50
C ILE A 161 4.51 8.55 -1.94
N HIS A 162 5.41 8.98 -2.83
CA HIS A 162 5.03 9.33 -4.20
C HIS A 162 4.52 8.12 -4.98
N LEU A 163 5.20 6.98 -4.87
CA LEU A 163 4.74 5.73 -5.48
C LEU A 163 3.36 5.32 -4.95
N ASN A 164 3.12 5.50 -3.66
CA ASN A 164 1.83 5.19 -3.06
C ASN A 164 0.72 6.15 -3.53
N LEU A 165 1.00 7.45 -3.66
CA LEU A 165 0.05 8.42 -4.21
C LEU A 165 -0.27 8.14 -5.68
N LEU A 166 0.72 7.74 -6.47
CA LEU A 166 0.51 7.32 -7.85
C LEU A 166 -0.40 6.08 -7.94
N SER A 167 -0.19 5.11 -7.05
CA SER A 167 -1.07 3.94 -6.91
C SER A 167 -2.51 4.34 -6.56
N ILE A 168 -2.70 5.25 -5.59
CA ILE A 168 -4.02 5.77 -5.22
C ILE A 168 -4.70 6.45 -6.41
N GLY A 169 -3.98 7.33 -7.13
CA GLY A 169 -4.50 8.01 -8.32
C GLY A 169 -4.93 7.03 -9.41
N ALA A 170 -4.13 5.99 -9.65
CA ALA A 170 -4.48 4.93 -10.58
C ALA A 170 -5.76 4.18 -10.14
N MET A 171 -5.85 3.79 -8.87
CA MET A 171 -7.05 3.08 -8.37
C MET A 171 -8.29 3.95 -8.36
N LEU A 172 -8.20 5.24 -8.04
CA LEU A 172 -9.30 6.19 -8.18
C LEU A 172 -9.78 6.30 -9.64
N PHE A 173 -8.85 6.37 -10.59
CA PHE A 173 -9.19 6.38 -12.02
C PHE A 173 -9.85 5.07 -12.46
N HIS A 174 -9.40 3.92 -11.97
CA HIS A 174 -10.10 2.64 -12.19
C HIS A 174 -11.51 2.65 -11.59
N GLY A 175 -11.69 3.18 -10.38
CA GLY A 175 -13.00 3.38 -9.75
C GLY A 175 -13.93 4.24 -10.59
N TRP A 176 -13.41 5.31 -11.16
CA TRP A 176 -14.16 6.16 -12.08
C TRP A 176 -14.62 5.39 -13.31
N GLN A 177 -13.73 4.60 -13.93
CA GLN A 177 -14.09 3.74 -15.06
C GLN A 177 -15.16 2.71 -14.68
N LEU A 178 -15.02 2.07 -13.52
CA LEU A 178 -16.00 1.11 -13.02
C LEU A 178 -17.37 1.77 -12.82
N ALA A 179 -17.41 2.94 -12.17
CA ALA A 179 -18.63 3.70 -11.93
C ALA A 179 -19.29 4.17 -13.23
N SER A 180 -18.51 4.62 -14.22
CA SER A 180 -19.02 5.09 -15.51
C SER A 180 -19.73 4.01 -16.35
N ARG A 181 -19.53 2.74 -15.99
CA ARG A 181 -20.10 1.57 -16.67
C ARG A 181 -21.31 1.00 -15.92
N LEU A 182 -21.70 1.59 -14.79
CA LEU A 182 -22.90 1.18 -14.08
C LEU A 182 -24.12 1.59 -14.89
N THR A 183 -24.89 0.61 -15.32
CA THR A 183 -26.22 0.82 -15.91
C THR A 183 -27.23 0.91 -14.78
N PHE A 184 -27.75 2.10 -14.53
CA PHE A 184 -28.87 2.29 -13.62
C PHE A 184 -30.16 2.03 -14.39
N ASN A 185 -30.80 0.89 -14.16
CA ASN A 185 -32.19 0.69 -14.61
C ASN A 185 -33.07 1.54 -13.70
N THR A 186 -33.27 2.81 -14.07
CA THR A 186 -34.29 3.65 -13.44
C THR A 186 -35.64 3.22 -13.98
N GLU A 187 -36.22 2.17 -13.39
CA GLU A 187 -37.66 1.92 -13.49
C GLU A 187 -38.37 2.95 -12.59
N TYR A 188 -38.62 4.12 -13.13
CA TYR A 188 -39.62 5.08 -12.65
C TYR A 188 -40.61 5.36 -13.78
#